data_AF-A0A850R1G4-F1
#
_entry.id   AF-A0A850R1G4-F1
#
_cell.length_a   1.000
_cell.length_b   1.000
_cell.length_c   1.000
_cell.angle_alpha   90.00
_cell.angle_beta   90.00
_cell.angle_gamma   90.00
#
_symmetry.space_group_name_H-M   'P 1'
#
loop_
_entity.id
_entity.type
_entity.pdbx_description
1 polymer ?
#
loop_
_entity_poly.entity_id
_entity_poly.type
_entity_poly.pdbx_seq_one_letter_code
_entity_poly.pdbx_strand_id
1 'polypeptide(L)'
;MNSQSTHSRFTRTSAALGLILGAALIGATTAQAGPGMGGHGGPDMDVGAKVEYMTKQLDLTAEQQEQVRAILEKTRQEQMRLRQENRAQIDALLTEEQKAKRTERQLKAVNRQVERLTDQLDLTDEQAGQLKALFTEQRQSRALTRAQMHERMAAILTAEQLAELDEGRGRRGGYGQGRGDCPGY
;
A
#
# COMPACT_ATOMS: atom_id res chain seq x y z
N MET A 1 7.82 65.66 45.79
CA MET A 1 6.81 65.11 44.86
C MET A 1 7.51 64.61 43.62
N ASN A 2 7.00 63.50 43.11
CA ASN A 2 7.68 62.44 42.35
C ASN A 2 7.90 62.68 40.84
N SER A 3 8.70 61.76 40.28
CA SER A 3 8.74 61.23 38.91
C SER A 3 9.55 62.04 37.89
N GLN A 4 10.80 61.65 37.56
CA GLN A 4 11.27 60.46 36.82
C GLN A 4 10.68 60.30 35.41
N SER A 5 11.54 60.67 34.45
CA SER A 5 11.98 59.87 33.30
C SER A 5 10.98 59.48 32.21
N THR A 6 11.09 60.23 31.11
CA THR A 6 10.92 59.76 29.74
C THR A 6 11.67 58.42 29.52
N HIS A 7 11.07 57.50 28.77
CA HIS A 7 11.72 56.79 27.66
C HIS A 7 10.71 55.87 26.95
N SER A 8 10.41 56.26 25.71
CA SER A 8 9.88 55.44 24.62
C SER A 8 10.59 54.07 24.56
N ARG A 9 9.81 52.99 24.50
CA ARG A 9 10.34 51.65 24.20
C ARG A 9 9.92 51.25 22.79
N PHE A 10 10.95 51.18 21.96
CA PHE A 10 10.96 50.72 20.59
C PHE A 10 10.45 49.28 20.43
N THR A 11 9.66 49.14 19.35
CA THR A 11 9.52 48.00 18.44
C THR A 11 10.47 46.82 18.66
N ARG A 12 9.91 45.62 18.78
CA ARG A 12 10.60 44.35 18.50
C ARG A 12 9.84 43.59 17.43
N THR A 13 10.35 43.72 16.21
CA THR A 13 10.16 42.82 15.08
C THR A 13 10.74 41.46 15.43
N SER A 14 9.92 40.40 15.44
CA SER A 14 10.42 39.02 15.51
C SER A 14 10.54 38.48 14.09
N ALA A 15 11.79 38.22 13.72
CA ALA A 15 12.24 37.81 12.41
C ALA A 15 11.71 36.44 11.98
N ALA A 16 11.32 36.35 10.70
CA ALA A 16 11.12 35.12 9.97
C ALA A 16 12.48 34.46 9.66
N LEU A 17 12.68 33.24 10.13
CA LEU A 17 13.83 32.40 9.76
C LEU A 17 13.37 31.43 8.66
N GLY A 18 13.58 31.83 7.41
CA GLY A 18 13.47 30.96 6.25
C GLY A 18 14.66 30.02 6.18
N LEU A 19 14.42 28.71 6.29
CA LEU A 19 15.41 27.67 6.02
C LEU A 19 15.28 27.24 4.56
N ILE A 20 16.09 27.85 3.70
CA ILE A 20 16.35 27.40 2.34
C ILE A 20 17.38 26.27 2.44
N LEU A 21 16.97 25.04 2.17
CA LEU A 21 17.88 23.91 1.93
C LEU A 21 17.90 23.60 0.44
N GLY A 22 18.82 24.26 -0.25
CA GLY A 22 19.29 23.84 -1.56
C GLY A 22 20.38 22.78 -1.39
N ALA A 23 20.16 21.60 -1.97
CA ALA A 23 21.22 20.61 -2.17
C ALA A 23 21.06 20.03 -3.58
N ALA A 24 21.79 20.62 -4.53
CA ALA A 24 22.12 20.00 -5.80
C ALA A 24 23.38 19.16 -5.60
N LEU A 25 23.27 17.84 -5.68
CA LEU A 25 24.40 16.94 -5.91
C LEU A 25 23.95 15.85 -6.89
N ILE A 26 24.40 16.02 -8.14
CA ILE A 26 24.42 14.98 -9.16
C ILE A 26 25.56 14.03 -8.79
N GLY A 27 25.22 12.80 -8.43
CA GLY A 27 26.17 11.71 -8.25
C GLY A 27 25.59 10.45 -8.88
N ALA A 28 26.09 10.09 -10.06
CA ALA A 28 25.78 8.82 -10.70
C ALA A 28 26.46 7.68 -9.91
N THR A 29 25.75 7.15 -8.92
CA THR A 29 26.13 5.88 -8.28
C THR A 29 25.67 4.74 -9.17
N THR A 30 26.62 3.99 -9.72
CA THR A 30 26.38 2.68 -10.34
C THR A 30 25.81 1.75 -9.27
N ALA A 31 24.49 1.56 -9.29
CA ALA A 31 23.82 0.58 -8.44
C ALA A 31 24.25 -0.83 -8.88
N GLN A 32 25.17 -1.42 -8.13
CA GLN A 32 25.48 -2.84 -8.21
C GLN A 32 24.23 -3.60 -7.76
N ALA A 33 23.44 -4.07 -8.73
CA ALA A 33 22.30 -4.94 -8.50
C ALA A 33 22.82 -6.31 -8.02
N GLY A 34 22.97 -6.46 -6.70
CA GLY A 34 23.12 -7.76 -6.06
C GLY A 34 21.85 -8.60 -6.24
N PRO A 35 21.94 -9.94 -6.19
CA PRO A 35 20.77 -10.83 -6.23
C PRO A 35 19.80 -10.42 -5.12
N GLY A 36 18.61 -9.99 -5.51
CA GLY A 36 17.61 -9.47 -4.60
C GLY A 36 17.24 -10.51 -3.54
N MET A 37 17.58 -10.23 -2.29
CA MET A 37 16.88 -10.77 -1.14
C MET A 37 15.40 -10.45 -1.34
N GLY A 38 14.62 -11.47 -1.72
CA GLY A 38 13.19 -11.38 -1.98
C GLY A 38 12.46 -11.00 -0.69
N GLY A 39 12.41 -9.70 -0.42
CA GLY A 39 11.60 -9.11 0.63
C GLY A 39 10.17 -9.57 0.40
N HIS A 40 9.71 -10.48 1.25
CA HIS A 40 8.30 -10.80 1.37
C HIS A 40 7.60 -9.48 1.70
N GLY A 41 7.02 -8.86 0.67
CA GLY A 41 6.22 -7.66 0.81
C GLY A 41 5.10 -8.00 1.77
N GLY A 42 5.19 -7.45 2.99
CA GLY A 42 4.09 -7.50 3.94
C GLY A 42 2.82 -6.93 3.30
N PRO A 43 1.66 -7.16 3.92
CA PRO A 43 0.38 -6.63 3.44
C PRO A 43 0.55 -5.15 3.08
N ASP A 44 0.17 -4.77 1.86
CA ASP A 44 0.22 -3.38 1.41
C ASP A 44 -0.73 -2.57 2.32
N MET A 45 -0.16 -1.95 3.35
CA MET A 45 -0.90 -1.19 4.35
C MET A 45 -1.36 0.12 3.72
N ASP A 46 -2.58 0.55 4.04
CA ASP A 46 -3.02 1.88 3.65
C ASP A 46 -2.11 2.96 4.25
N VAL A 47 -1.94 4.08 3.53
CA VAL A 47 -1.06 5.17 3.96
C VAL A 47 -1.50 5.73 5.31
N GLY A 48 -2.81 5.85 5.56
CA GLY A 48 -3.34 6.28 6.85
C GLY A 48 -2.93 5.35 7.98
N ALA A 49 -3.13 4.05 7.80
CA ALA A 49 -2.76 3.04 8.80
C ALA A 49 -1.24 3.00 9.07
N LYS A 50 -0.42 3.24 8.04
CA LYS A 50 1.05 3.32 8.19
C LYS A 50 1.47 4.55 8.98
N VAL A 51 0.86 5.71 8.72
CA VAL A 51 1.10 6.94 9.48
C VAL A 51 0.68 6.77 10.94
N GLU A 52 -0.48 6.18 11.19
CA GLU A 52 -0.96 5.90 12.55
C GLU A 52 0.02 4.97 13.30
N TYR A 53 0.48 3.91 12.65
CA TYR A 53 1.48 3.00 13.21
C TYR A 53 2.78 3.74 13.57
N MET A 54 3.32 4.56 12.65
CA MET A 54 4.52 5.35 12.91
C MET A 54 4.30 6.37 14.03
N THR A 55 3.12 6.98 14.08
CA THR A 55 2.73 7.93 15.14
C THR A 55 2.77 7.26 16.51
N LYS A 56 2.21 6.05 16.65
CA LYS A 56 2.22 5.31 17.92
C LYS A 56 3.63 4.88 18.36
N GLN A 57 4.56 4.72 17.43
CA GLN A 57 5.92 4.24 17.73
C GLN A 57 6.92 5.38 17.94
N LEU A 58 6.69 6.53 17.32
CA LEU A 58 7.63 7.64 17.26
C LEU A 58 7.04 8.95 17.80
N ASP A 59 5.80 8.93 18.31
CA ASP A 59 5.06 10.06 18.85
C ASP A 59 5.06 11.28 17.91
N LEU A 60 4.74 11.04 16.64
CA LEU A 60 4.77 12.06 15.59
C LEU A 60 3.77 13.21 15.86
N THR A 61 4.21 14.45 15.73
CA THR A 61 3.31 15.63 15.77
C THR A 61 2.38 15.66 14.56
N ALA A 62 1.32 16.48 14.63
CA ALA A 62 0.37 16.62 13.52
C ALA A 62 1.06 17.04 12.21
N GLU A 63 2.01 17.98 12.29
CA GLU A 63 2.78 18.46 11.13
C GLU A 63 3.68 17.35 10.58
N GLN A 64 4.31 16.55 11.44
CA GLN A 64 5.13 15.42 11.02
C GLN A 64 4.29 14.33 10.36
N GLN A 65 3.09 14.04 10.89
CA GLN A 65 2.16 13.09 10.30
C GLN A 65 1.75 13.51 8.88
N GLU A 66 1.47 14.80 8.68
CA GLU A 66 1.12 15.33 7.36
C GLU A 66 2.28 15.20 6.36
N GLN A 67 3.51 15.55 6.78
CA GLN A 67 4.70 15.39 5.94
C GLN A 67 4.97 13.92 5.57
N VAL A 68 4.88 13.01 6.54
CA VAL A 68 5.05 11.57 6.30
C VAL A 68 3.96 11.05 5.36
N ARG A 69 2.70 11.44 5.57
CA ARG A 69 1.58 11.09 4.68
C ARG A 69 1.86 11.50 3.24
N ALA A 70 2.31 12.74 3.03
CA ALA A 70 2.62 13.25 1.70
C ALA A 70 3.76 12.45 1.02
N ILE A 71 4.82 12.11 1.76
CA ILE A 71 5.94 11.29 1.25
C ILE A 71 5.46 9.89 0.86
N LEU A 72 4.66 9.25 1.72
CA LEU A 72 4.16 7.90 1.48
C LEU A 72 3.21 7.84 0.29
N GLU A 73 2.31 8.82 0.14
CA GLU A 73 1.38 8.88 -0.99
C GLU A 73 2.11 9.09 -2.31
N LYS A 74 3.08 10.03 -2.34
CA LYS A 74 3.94 10.23 -3.51
C LYS A 74 4.72 8.96 -3.88
N THR A 75 5.28 8.29 -2.87
CA THR A 75 6.02 7.03 -3.07
C THR A 75 5.11 5.93 -3.62
N ARG A 76 3.89 5.81 -3.10
CA ARG A 76 2.89 4.85 -3.58
C ARG A 76 2.55 5.10 -5.04
N GLN A 77 2.30 6.35 -5.43
CA GLN A 77 2.00 6.73 -6.82
C GLN A 77 3.15 6.38 -7.76
N GLU A 78 4.38 6.71 -7.37
CA GLU A 78 5.56 6.40 -8.18
C GLU A 78 5.80 4.89 -8.32
N GLN A 79 5.62 4.13 -7.24
CA GLN A 79 5.68 2.66 -7.30
C GLN A 79 4.59 2.08 -8.20
N MET A 80 3.37 2.63 -8.19
CA MET A 80 2.31 2.19 -9.10
C MET A 80 2.69 2.45 -10.55
N ARG A 81 3.22 3.64 -10.86
CA ARG A 81 3.70 4.01 -12.20
C ARG A 81 4.78 3.04 -12.67
N LEU A 82 5.83 2.83 -11.87
CA LEU A 82 6.92 1.89 -12.18
C LEU A 82 6.43 0.46 -12.40
N ARG A 83 5.47 -0.02 -11.59
CA ARG A 83 4.88 -1.35 -11.77
C ARG A 83 4.13 -1.47 -13.10
N GLN A 84 3.41 -0.42 -13.52
CA GLN A 84 2.69 -0.40 -14.79
C GLN A 84 3.66 -0.39 -15.98
N GLU A 85 4.71 0.45 -15.91
CA GLU A 85 5.73 0.54 -16.95
C GLU A 85 6.50 -0.78 -17.11
N ASN A 86 6.99 -1.34 -16.01
CA ASN A 86 7.69 -2.63 -16.03
C ASN A 86 6.80 -3.74 -16.61
N ARG A 87 5.50 -3.72 -16.30
CA ARG A 87 4.55 -4.69 -16.86
C ARG A 87 4.39 -4.51 -18.37
N ALA A 88 4.23 -3.27 -18.84
CA ALA A 88 4.12 -3.00 -20.28
C ALA A 88 5.37 -3.45 -21.03
N GLN A 89 6.56 -3.20 -20.46
CA GLN A 89 7.83 -3.66 -21.02
C GLN A 89 7.92 -5.19 -21.06
N ILE A 90 7.54 -5.88 -19.97
CA ILE A 90 7.49 -7.34 -19.96
C ILE A 90 6.49 -7.85 -21.01
N ASP A 91 5.30 -7.26 -21.10
CA ASP A 91 4.25 -7.69 -22.03
C ASP A 91 4.66 -7.54 -23.50
N ALA A 92 5.51 -6.55 -23.81
CA ALA A 92 6.08 -6.37 -25.13
C ALA A 92 7.11 -7.46 -25.51
N LEU A 93 7.73 -8.11 -24.51
CA LEU A 93 8.71 -9.19 -24.72
C LEU A 93 8.07 -10.59 -24.81
N LEU A 94 6.83 -10.75 -24.35
CA LEU A 94 6.16 -12.04 -24.33
C LEU A 94 5.56 -12.39 -25.69
N THR A 95 5.70 -13.67 -26.07
CA THR A 95 4.95 -14.24 -27.21
C THR A 95 3.47 -14.41 -26.87
N GLU A 96 2.63 -14.55 -27.89
CA GLU A 96 1.19 -14.80 -27.68
C GLU A 96 0.92 -16.10 -26.89
N GLU A 97 1.70 -17.15 -27.13
CA GLU A 97 1.61 -18.39 -26.34
C GLU A 97 1.96 -18.16 -24.86
N GLN A 98 3.01 -17.37 -24.57
CA GLN A 98 3.38 -17.03 -23.20
C GLN A 98 2.32 -16.15 -22.52
N LYS A 99 1.70 -15.22 -23.25
CA LYS A 99 0.57 -14.41 -22.77
C LYS A 99 -0.65 -15.28 -22.47
N ALA A 100 -0.95 -16.26 -23.33
CA ALA A 100 -2.03 -17.22 -23.11
C ALA A 100 -1.78 -18.05 -21.85
N LYS A 101 -0.57 -18.61 -21.69
CA LYS A 101 -0.17 -19.38 -20.50
C LYS A 101 -0.23 -18.56 -19.21
N ARG A 102 0.14 -17.27 -19.28
CA ARG A 102 -0.01 -16.35 -18.14
C ARG A 102 -1.48 -16.16 -17.78
N THR A 103 -2.34 -15.95 -18.78
CA THR A 103 -3.78 -15.75 -18.60
C THR A 103 -4.44 -16.98 -18.00
N GLU A 104 -4.10 -18.18 -18.50
CA GLU A 104 -4.57 -19.46 -17.95
C GLU A 104 -4.20 -19.60 -16.47
N ARG A 105 -2.94 -19.33 -16.11
CA ARG A 105 -2.48 -19.35 -14.71
C ARG A 105 -3.22 -18.34 -13.84
N GLN A 106 -3.51 -17.16 -14.36
CA GLN A 106 -4.27 -16.13 -13.63
C GLN A 106 -5.72 -16.60 -13.39
N LEU A 107 -6.39 -17.14 -14.40
CA LEU A 107 -7.75 -17.68 -14.29
C LEU A 107 -7.80 -18.83 -13.29
N LYS A 108 -6.83 -19.75 -13.32
CA LYS A 108 -6.74 -20.84 -12.34
C LYS A 108 -6.58 -20.32 -10.91
N ALA A 109 -5.80 -19.27 -10.71
CA ALA A 109 -5.65 -18.64 -9.41
C ALA A 109 -6.94 -17.95 -8.93
N VAL A 110 -7.68 -17.29 -9.85
CA VAL A 110 -8.99 -16.69 -9.54
C VAL A 110 -10.01 -17.76 -9.19
N ASN A 111 -10.13 -18.84 -9.98
CA ASN A 111 -11.07 -19.93 -9.70
C ASN A 111 -10.83 -20.51 -8.31
N ARG A 112 -9.58 -20.85 -7.97
CA ARG A 112 -9.22 -21.35 -6.63
C ARG A 112 -9.53 -20.36 -5.51
N GLN A 113 -9.43 -19.06 -5.77
CA GLN A 113 -9.76 -18.04 -4.80
C GLN A 113 -11.27 -17.96 -4.58
N VAL A 114 -12.06 -18.03 -5.66
CA VAL A 114 -13.52 -18.04 -5.60
C VAL A 114 -14.01 -19.31 -4.93
N GLU A 115 -13.51 -20.50 -5.30
CA GLU A 115 -13.83 -21.79 -4.67
C GLU A 115 -13.69 -21.72 -3.14
N ARG A 116 -12.56 -21.21 -2.64
CA ARG A 116 -12.36 -21.05 -1.19
C ARG A 116 -13.35 -20.07 -0.54
N LEU A 117 -13.73 -19.01 -1.26
CA LEU A 117 -14.72 -18.06 -0.74
C LEU A 117 -16.13 -18.65 -0.78
N THR A 118 -16.43 -19.44 -1.80
CA THR A 118 -17.67 -20.22 -1.90
C THR A 118 -17.79 -21.17 -0.72
N ASP A 119 -16.74 -21.94 -0.43
CA ASP A 119 -16.73 -22.87 0.71
C ASP A 119 -16.77 -22.15 2.06
N GLN A 120 -16.19 -20.95 2.15
CA GLN A 120 -16.13 -20.20 3.41
C GLN A 120 -17.42 -19.43 3.72
N LEU A 121 -18.08 -18.89 2.69
CA LEU A 121 -19.21 -17.96 2.84
C LEU A 121 -20.53 -18.53 2.31
N ASP A 122 -20.54 -19.82 1.93
CA ASP A 122 -21.66 -20.50 1.28
C ASP A 122 -22.25 -19.69 0.11
N LEU A 123 -21.38 -19.28 -0.82
CA LEU A 123 -21.79 -18.43 -1.94
C LEU A 123 -22.70 -19.18 -2.91
N THR A 124 -23.72 -18.47 -3.42
CA THR A 124 -24.52 -18.95 -4.55
C THR A 124 -23.69 -18.97 -5.84
N ASP A 125 -24.10 -19.78 -6.83
CA ASP A 125 -23.44 -19.84 -8.14
C ASP A 125 -23.38 -18.47 -8.83
N GLU A 126 -24.42 -17.66 -8.68
CA GLU A 126 -24.47 -16.30 -9.22
C GLU A 126 -23.43 -15.39 -8.54
N GLN A 127 -23.37 -15.39 -7.21
CA GLN A 127 -22.38 -14.60 -6.45
C GLN A 127 -20.94 -15.04 -6.79
N ALA A 128 -20.69 -16.35 -6.88
CA ALA A 128 -19.40 -16.89 -7.28
C ALA A 128 -19.01 -16.43 -8.70
N GLY A 129 -19.97 -16.42 -9.63
CA GLY A 129 -19.80 -15.88 -10.98
C GLY A 129 -19.41 -14.40 -11.00
N GLN A 130 -20.11 -13.58 -10.20
CA GLN A 130 -19.83 -12.14 -10.08
C GLN A 130 -18.45 -11.87 -9.45
N LEU A 131 -18.08 -12.59 -8.38
CA LEU A 131 -16.75 -12.48 -7.78
C LEU A 131 -15.63 -12.92 -8.73
N LYS A 132 -15.86 -13.97 -9.51
CA LYS A 132 -14.91 -14.42 -10.53
C LYS A 132 -14.66 -13.34 -11.58
N ALA A 133 -15.72 -12.68 -12.05
CA ALA A 133 -15.60 -11.57 -12.98
C ALA A 133 -14.81 -10.41 -12.34
N LEU A 134 -15.16 -10.02 -11.12
CA LEU A 134 -14.50 -8.95 -10.37
C LEU A 134 -13.01 -9.22 -10.15
N PHE A 135 -12.62 -10.42 -9.71
CA PHE A 135 -11.21 -10.78 -9.51
C PHE A 135 -10.43 -10.90 -10.82
N THR A 136 -11.10 -11.30 -11.91
CA THR A 136 -10.49 -11.34 -13.24
C THR A 136 -10.20 -9.92 -13.73
N GLU A 137 -11.18 -9.02 -13.65
CA GLU A 137 -11.02 -7.60 -13.97
C GLU A 137 -9.91 -6.97 -13.14
N GLN A 138 -9.87 -7.25 -11.83
CA GLN A 138 -8.84 -6.70 -10.95
C GLN A 138 -7.43 -7.19 -11.30
N ARG A 139 -7.27 -8.44 -11.75
CA ARG A 139 -5.96 -8.94 -12.19
C ARG A 139 -5.53 -8.35 -13.53
N GLN A 140 -6.48 -8.13 -14.43
CA GLN A 140 -6.22 -7.57 -15.74
C GLN A 140 -5.86 -6.10 -15.64
N SER A 141 -6.74 -5.29 -15.05
CA SER A 141 -6.61 -3.84 -14.96
C SER A 141 -5.68 -3.39 -13.83
N ARG A 142 -5.69 -4.05 -12.65
CA ARG A 142 -5.05 -3.62 -11.40
C ARG A 142 -5.31 -2.14 -11.04
N ALA A 143 -6.32 -1.54 -11.63
CA ALA A 143 -6.68 -0.15 -11.41
C ALA A 143 -7.59 0.01 -10.20
N LEU A 144 -8.29 -1.06 -9.78
CA LEU A 144 -9.19 -0.98 -8.64
C LEU A 144 -8.36 -0.91 -7.37
N THR A 145 -8.59 0.15 -6.61
CA THR A 145 -8.07 0.27 -5.25
C THR A 145 -8.67 -0.79 -4.35
N ARG A 146 -8.05 -1.04 -3.19
CA ARG A 146 -8.63 -1.95 -2.18
C ARG A 146 -10.02 -1.49 -1.73
N ALA A 147 -10.25 -0.18 -1.64
CA ALA A 147 -11.55 0.38 -1.27
C ALA A 147 -12.61 0.08 -2.35
N GLN A 148 -12.29 0.31 -3.62
CA GLN A 148 -13.20 0.00 -4.74
C GLN A 148 -13.47 -1.51 -4.85
N MET A 149 -12.45 -2.34 -4.60
CA MET A 149 -12.64 -3.79 -4.51
C MET A 149 -13.60 -4.17 -3.40
N HIS A 150 -13.47 -3.54 -2.23
CA HIS A 150 -14.34 -3.77 -1.09
C HIS A 150 -15.79 -3.38 -1.38
N GLU A 151 -15.99 -2.19 -1.95
CA GLU A 151 -17.30 -1.68 -2.34
C GLU A 151 -18.00 -2.63 -3.34
N ARG A 152 -17.28 -3.07 -4.38
CA ARG A 152 -17.83 -4.01 -5.36
C ARG A 152 -18.11 -5.39 -4.76
N MET A 153 -17.29 -5.87 -3.82
CA MET A 153 -17.58 -7.12 -3.11
C MET A 153 -18.81 -6.98 -2.21
N ALA A 154 -18.97 -5.85 -1.51
CA ALA A 154 -20.11 -5.59 -0.64
C ALA A 154 -21.45 -5.53 -1.41
N ALA A 155 -21.43 -5.21 -2.70
CA ALA A 155 -22.61 -5.27 -3.56
C ALA A 155 -23.00 -6.70 -3.98
N ILE A 156 -22.07 -7.66 -3.91
CA ILE A 156 -22.27 -9.06 -4.30
C ILE A 156 -22.63 -9.92 -3.08
N LEU A 157 -21.96 -9.65 -1.96
CA LEU A 157 -22.11 -10.41 -0.72
C LEU A 157 -23.28 -9.87 0.11
N THR A 158 -23.91 -10.76 0.89
CA THR A 158 -24.84 -10.33 1.93
C THR A 158 -24.08 -9.66 3.08
N ALA A 159 -24.80 -8.91 3.93
CA ALA A 159 -24.21 -8.27 5.11
C ALA A 159 -23.55 -9.28 6.06
N GLU A 160 -24.17 -10.46 6.23
CA GLU A 160 -23.64 -11.55 7.06
C GLU A 160 -22.35 -12.14 6.48
N GLN A 161 -22.34 -12.45 5.17
CA GLN A 161 -21.15 -12.94 4.47
C GLN A 161 -20.00 -11.92 4.47
N LEU A 162 -20.32 -10.62 4.38
CA LEU A 162 -19.31 -9.56 4.43
C LEU A 162 -18.68 -9.47 5.82
N ALA A 163 -19.48 -9.57 6.89
CA ALA A 163 -18.99 -9.58 8.26
C ALA A 163 -18.06 -10.78 8.51
N GLU A 164 -18.46 -11.97 8.08
CA GLU A 164 -17.63 -13.19 8.19
C GLU A 164 -16.31 -13.07 7.41
N LEU A 165 -16.35 -12.48 6.21
CA LEU A 165 -15.16 -12.23 5.42
C LEU A 165 -14.15 -11.31 6.15
N ASP A 166 -14.64 -10.29 6.85
CA ASP A 166 -13.81 -9.36 7.60
C ASP A 166 -13.27 -9.96 8.91
N GLU A 167 -14.05 -10.79 9.61
CA GLU A 167 -13.58 -11.54 10.77
C GLU A 167 -12.46 -12.53 10.40
N GLY A 168 -12.59 -13.21 9.26
CA GLY A 168 -11.57 -14.13 8.75
C GLY A 168 -10.23 -13.46 8.42
N ARG A 169 -10.23 -12.18 8.06
CA ARG A 169 -9.00 -11.40 7.84
C ARG A 169 -8.27 -11.07 9.14
N GLY A 170 -9.00 -10.86 10.24
CA GLY A 170 -8.42 -10.59 11.55
C GLY A 170 -7.63 -11.77 12.12
N ARG A 171 -8.07 -13.02 11.84
CA ARG A 171 -7.45 -14.24 12.41
C ARG A 171 -6.14 -14.67 11.74
N ARG A 172 -5.88 -14.29 10.48
CA ARG A 172 -4.66 -14.70 9.75
C ARG A 172 -3.43 -13.81 10.00
N GLY A 173 -3.56 -12.71 10.75
CA GLY A 173 -2.45 -11.80 11.07
C GLY A 173 -1.48 -12.28 12.15
N GLY A 174 -1.70 -13.46 12.77
CA GLY A 174 -0.99 -13.89 13.99
C GLY A 174 0.22 -14.82 13.82
N TYR A 175 0.55 -15.31 12.62
CA TYR A 175 1.59 -16.35 12.47
C TYR A 175 2.84 -15.83 11.73
N GLY A 176 3.63 -15.05 12.47
CA GLY A 176 4.98 -14.60 12.08
C GLY A 176 6.07 -14.94 13.11
N GLN A 177 5.76 -15.68 14.18
CA GLN A 177 6.74 -16.20 15.12
C GLN A 177 6.81 -17.73 14.95
N GLY A 178 7.87 -18.24 14.32
CA GLY A 178 8.04 -19.70 14.19
C GLY A 178 8.92 -20.20 13.06
N ARG A 179 9.97 -19.48 12.65
CA ARG A 179 11.09 -20.10 11.92
C ARG A 179 12.40 -19.82 12.66
N GLY A 180 12.51 -20.45 13.83
CA GLY A 180 13.79 -20.84 14.40
C GLY A 180 14.23 -22.17 13.76
N ASP A 181 15.53 -22.32 13.59
CA ASP A 181 16.28 -23.54 13.27
C ASP A 181 16.14 -24.11 11.85
N CYS A 182 16.85 -23.48 10.91
CA CYS A 182 17.51 -24.26 9.85
C CYS A 182 18.92 -24.63 10.36
N PRO A 183 19.22 -25.92 10.64
CA PRO A 183 20.58 -26.35 10.93
C PRO A 183 21.42 -26.19 9.66
N GLY A 184 22.52 -25.45 9.79
CA GLY A 184 23.53 -25.33 8.74
C GLY A 184 24.17 -26.68 8.46
N TYR A 185 24.17 -27.05 7.19
CA TYR A 185 25.11 -27.99 6.59
C TYR A 185 25.61 -27.36 5.29
#